data_AF-A0AAD2IYU2-F1
#
_entry.id   AF-A0AAD2IYU2-F1
#
_cell.length_a   1.000
_cell.length_b   1.000
_cell.length_c   1.000
_cell.angle_alpha   90.00
_cell.angle_beta   90.00
_cell.angle_gamma   90.00
#
_symmetry.space_group_name_H-M   'P 1'
#
loop_
_entity.id
_entity.type
_entity.pdbx_description
1 polymer ?
#
loop_
_entity_poly.entity_id
_entity_poly.type
_entity_poly.pdbx_seq_one_letter_code
_entity_poly.pdbx_strand_id
1 'polypeptide(L)'
;MYSREEDGFVYLDLDGAQVMLVERRGDNGWITGPLSVPLGRGINFEIDVPSVEPFLAALANAKWPLFRNPVEQWYRGNDVEIGVREFLVQDPDGYLLRFSAKIGERRHTT
;
A
#
# COMPACT_ATOMS: atom_id res chain seq x y z
N MET A 1 7.75 -1.73 15.58
CA MET A 1 8.36 -0.50 15.03
C MET A 1 9.78 -0.38 15.56
N TYR A 2 10.74 -0.10 14.69
CA TYR A 2 12.16 0.06 15.00
C TYR A 2 12.71 1.22 14.17
N SER A 3 13.50 2.12 14.74
CA SER A 3 14.05 3.28 14.05
C SER A 3 15.51 3.52 14.43
N ARG A 4 16.24 4.13 13.50
CA ARG A 4 17.61 4.63 13.68
C ARG A 4 17.64 6.05 13.14
N GLU A 5 17.53 7.02 14.02
CA GLU A 5 17.40 8.44 13.65
C GLU A 5 18.69 8.98 13.02
N GLU A 6 19.84 8.52 13.52
CA GLU A 6 21.17 8.82 12.98
C GLU A 6 21.33 8.37 11.53
N ASP A 7 20.58 7.34 11.11
CA ASP A 7 20.55 6.81 9.74
C ASP A 7 19.36 7.34 8.92
N GLY A 8 18.43 8.09 9.54
CA GLY A 8 17.19 8.50 8.88
C GLY A 8 16.30 7.31 8.49
N PHE A 9 16.36 6.23 9.25
CA PHE A 9 15.73 4.95 8.94
C PHE A 9 14.56 4.65 9.87
N VAL A 10 13.45 4.20 9.31
CA VAL A 10 12.30 3.68 10.06
C VAL A 10 11.82 2.36 9.44
N TYR A 11 11.61 1.37 10.29
CA TYR A 11 10.97 0.11 9.95
C TYR A 11 9.56 0.05 10.52
N LEU A 12 8.59 -0.19 9.64
CA LEU A 12 7.18 -0.33 9.91
C LEU A 12 6.75 -1.78 9.67
N ASP A 13 5.87 -2.27 10.53
CA ASP A 13 5.26 -3.58 10.43
C ASP A 13 3.76 -3.44 10.70
N LEU A 14 2.96 -4.09 9.87
CA LEU A 14 1.52 -4.20 10.01
C LEU A 14 1.13 -5.64 9.71
N ASP A 15 0.92 -6.43 10.75
CA ASP A 15 0.51 -7.84 10.66
C ASP A 15 1.38 -8.66 9.68
N GLY A 16 2.69 -8.39 9.67
CA GLY A 16 3.66 -9.06 8.79
C GLY A 16 3.89 -8.40 7.43
N ALA A 17 3.11 -7.38 7.06
CA ALA A 17 3.47 -6.48 5.96
C ALA A 17 4.52 -5.48 6.43
N GLN A 18 5.68 -5.48 5.79
CA GLN A 18 6.87 -4.76 6.27
C GLN A 18 7.31 -3.70 5.26
N VAL A 19 7.51 -2.47 5.74
CA VAL A 19 7.97 -1.35 4.92
C VAL A 19 9.12 -0.65 5.63
N MET A 20 10.17 -0.34 4.87
CA MET A 20 11.30 0.44 5.34
C MET A 20 11.30 1.81 4.68
N LEU A 21 11.38 2.86 5.48
CA LEU A 21 11.52 4.24 5.03
C LEU A 21 12.95 4.69 5.31
N VAL A 22 13.58 5.29 4.31
CA VAL A 22 14.93 5.84 4.39
C VAL A 22 14.88 7.28 3.94
N GLU A 23 15.22 8.20 4.82
CA GLU A 23 15.35 9.62 4.49
C GLU A 23 16.48 9.81 3.48
N ARG A 24 16.22 10.63 2.45
CA ARG A 24 17.23 10.98 1.47
C ARG A 24 18.26 11.94 2.09
N ARG A 25 19.44 11.42 2.45
CA ARG A 25 20.57 12.20 2.99
C ARG A 25 21.75 12.21 2.01
N GLY A 26 21.83 13.24 1.18
CA GLY A 26 22.87 13.36 0.15
C GLY A 26 22.74 12.26 -0.92
N ASP A 27 23.88 11.67 -1.29
CA ASP A 27 23.95 10.57 -2.27
C ASP A 27 23.91 9.18 -1.62
N ASN A 28 23.68 9.11 -0.30
CA ASN A 28 23.54 7.85 0.41
C ASN A 28 22.16 7.22 0.16
N GLY A 29 22.14 5.91 -0.07
CA GLY A 29 20.92 5.13 -0.29
C GLY A 29 20.98 4.25 -1.54
N TRP A 30 19.97 3.39 -1.74
CA TRP A 30 19.86 2.52 -2.90
C TRP A 30 19.10 3.21 -4.04
N ILE A 31 19.72 4.25 -4.60
CA ILE A 31 19.15 5.04 -5.69
C ILE A 31 19.75 4.55 -7.02
N THR A 32 18.94 3.87 -7.83
CA THR A 32 19.39 3.29 -9.11
C THR A 32 19.31 4.27 -10.29
N GLY A 33 18.74 5.46 -10.07
CA GLY A 33 18.61 6.52 -11.08
C GLY A 33 17.96 7.78 -10.51
N PRO A 34 17.79 8.86 -11.31
CA PRO A 34 17.23 10.11 -10.84
C PRO A 34 15.83 9.95 -10.23
N LEU A 35 15.65 10.40 -8.99
CA LEU A 35 14.34 10.46 -8.34
C LEU A 35 13.57 11.68 -8.86
N SER A 36 12.43 11.43 -9.51
CA SER A 36 11.53 12.47 -10.02
C SER A 36 10.14 12.24 -9.47
N VAL A 37 9.58 13.21 -8.73
CA VAL A 37 8.24 13.09 -8.15
C VAL A 37 7.12 13.15 -9.21
N PRO A 38 5.99 12.42 -9.06
CA PRO A 38 5.74 11.44 -8.01
C PRO A 38 6.66 10.21 -8.15
N LEU A 39 7.22 9.75 -7.04
CA LEU A 39 8.03 8.54 -7.00
C LEU A 39 7.16 7.29 -7.21
N GLY A 40 7.79 6.15 -7.53
CA GLY A 40 7.07 4.88 -7.65
C GLY A 40 6.15 4.74 -8.88
N ARG A 41 6.33 5.54 -9.94
CA ARG A 41 5.51 5.42 -11.15
C ARG A 41 5.58 4.01 -11.76
N GLY A 42 4.42 3.46 -12.10
CA GLY A 42 4.30 2.14 -12.72
C GLY A 42 4.20 0.98 -11.74
N ILE A 43 4.28 1.23 -10.43
CA ILE A 43 4.10 0.22 -9.39
C ILE A 43 3.06 0.63 -8.36
N ASN A 44 2.52 -0.35 -7.65
CA ASN A 44 1.80 -0.17 -6.40
C ASN A 44 2.21 -1.29 -5.44
N PHE A 45 2.15 -1.02 -4.15
CA PHE A 45 2.42 -2.00 -3.11
C PHE A 45 1.09 -2.46 -2.52
N GLU A 46 0.74 -3.72 -2.77
CA GLU A 46 -0.43 -4.33 -2.13
C GLU A 46 -0.09 -4.72 -0.70
N ILE A 47 -0.96 -4.29 0.22
CA ILE A 47 -0.92 -4.59 1.64
C ILE A 47 -2.21 -5.35 1.94
N ASP A 48 -2.08 -6.65 2.14
CA ASP A 48 -3.19 -7.51 2.57
C ASP A 48 -3.51 -7.21 4.03
N VAL A 49 -4.79 -6.92 4.31
CA VAL A 49 -5.28 -6.57 5.63
C VAL A 49 -6.56 -7.33 5.93
N PRO A 50 -6.85 -7.67 7.20
CA PRO A 50 -8.10 -8.33 7.54
C PRO A 50 -9.36 -7.52 7.20
N SER A 51 -9.26 -6.19 7.16
CA SER A 51 -10.35 -5.27 6.87
C SER A 51 -9.78 -3.89 6.48
N VAL A 52 -10.43 -3.21 5.53
CA VAL A 52 -9.99 -1.87 5.07
C VAL A 52 -10.61 -0.73 5.88
N GLU A 53 -11.67 -1.01 6.64
CA GLU A 53 -12.49 -0.04 7.36
C GLU A 53 -11.68 0.79 8.39
N PRO A 54 -10.79 0.20 9.22
CA PRO A 54 -9.97 0.97 10.16
C PRO A 54 -9.07 1.99 9.47
N PHE A 55 -8.50 1.62 8.32
CA PHE A 55 -7.60 2.49 7.55
C PHE A 55 -8.36 3.64 6.88
N LEU A 56 -9.53 3.35 6.32
CA LEU A 56 -10.41 4.39 5.75
C LEU A 56 -10.84 5.41 6.81
N ALA A 57 -11.20 4.95 8.01
CA ALA A 57 -11.56 5.83 9.11
C ALA A 57 -10.37 6.70 9.55
N ALA A 58 -9.18 6.10 9.68
CA ALA A 58 -7.95 6.81 10.05
C ALA A 58 -7.59 7.89 9.02
N LEU A 59 -7.62 7.55 7.72
CA LEU A 59 -7.35 8.48 6.62
C LEU A 59 -8.36 9.63 6.57
N ALA A 60 -9.65 9.33 6.74
CA ALA A 60 -10.70 10.35 6.79
C ALA A 60 -10.50 11.32 7.97
N ASN A 61 -10.17 10.81 9.17
CA ASN A 61 -9.87 11.64 10.33
C ASN A 61 -8.64 12.52 10.11
N ALA A 62 -7.61 11.99 9.45
CA ALA A 62 -6.42 12.73 9.04
C ALA A 62 -6.67 13.70 7.86
N LYS A 63 -7.88 13.67 7.25
CA LYS A 63 -8.22 14.39 6.02
C LYS A 63 -7.26 14.09 4.86
N TRP A 64 -6.75 12.86 4.82
CA TRP A 64 -5.85 12.41 3.76
C TRP A 64 -6.65 11.93 2.55
N PRO A 65 -6.34 12.39 1.32
CA PRO A 65 -7.11 12.02 0.13
C PRO A 65 -6.87 10.56 -0.27
N LEU A 66 -7.94 9.92 -0.74
CA LEU A 66 -7.83 8.62 -1.41
C LEU A 66 -7.47 8.85 -2.87
N PHE A 67 -6.51 8.09 -3.39
CA PHE A 67 -6.21 8.05 -4.82
C PHE A 67 -7.34 7.32 -5.57
N ARG A 68 -7.87 6.25 -4.98
CA ARG A 68 -9.06 5.53 -5.44
C ARG A 68 -9.94 5.19 -4.26
N ASN A 69 -11.23 5.52 -4.35
CA ASN A 69 -12.23 5.15 -3.36
C ASN A 69 -12.34 3.62 -3.19
N PRO A 70 -12.87 3.13 -2.05
CA PRO A 70 -13.05 1.71 -1.82
C PRO A 70 -13.98 1.09 -2.86
N VAL A 71 -13.57 -0.04 -3.42
CA VAL A 71 -14.35 -0.82 -4.37
C VAL A 71 -14.27 -2.29 -4.04
N GLU A 72 -15.31 -3.04 -4.38
CA GLU A 72 -15.27 -4.49 -4.37
C GLU A 72 -14.93 -4.98 -5.77
N GLN A 73 -13.92 -5.84 -5.85
CA GLN A 73 -13.39 -6.37 -7.11
C GLN A 73 -13.27 -7.89 -6.99
N TRP A 74 -13.58 -8.59 -8.07
CA TRP A 74 -13.45 -10.04 -8.17
C TRP A 74 -12.35 -10.35 -9.18
N TYR A 75 -11.24 -10.90 -8.70
CA TYR A 75 -10.09 -11.25 -9.52
C TYR A 75 -10.11 -12.75 -9.82
N ARG A 76 -9.89 -13.10 -11.09
CA ARG A 76 -9.83 -14.49 -11.52
C ARG A 76 -8.57 -15.17 -10.96
N GLY A 77 -8.77 -16.20 -10.14
CA GLY A 77 -7.76 -17.13 -9.68
C GLY A 77 -8.08 -18.55 -10.16
N ASN A 78 -7.49 -18.98 -11.27
CA ASN A 78 -7.78 -20.30 -11.87
C ASN A 78 -9.29 -20.59 -11.99
N ASP A 79 -9.80 -21.57 -11.23
CA ASP A 79 -11.20 -22.02 -11.23
C ASP A 79 -12.12 -21.21 -10.30
N VAL A 80 -11.56 -20.29 -9.54
CA VAL A 80 -12.29 -19.43 -8.59
C VAL A 80 -12.07 -17.95 -8.91
N GLU A 81 -12.97 -17.11 -8.45
CA GLU A 81 -12.73 -15.68 -8.33
C GLU A 81 -12.54 -15.35 -6.86
N ILE A 82 -11.50 -14.58 -6.56
CA ILE A 82 -11.22 -14.05 -5.23
C ILE A 82 -11.82 -12.65 -5.18
N GLY A 83 -12.79 -12.47 -4.30
CA GLY A 83 -13.38 -11.16 -4.01
C GLY A 83 -12.50 -10.42 -3.01
N VAL A 84 -12.18 -9.17 -3.32
CA VAL A 84 -11.52 -8.26 -2.39
C VAL A 84 -12.26 -6.93 -2.32
N ARG A 85 -12.17 -6.28 -1.17
CA ARG A 85 -12.48 -4.87 -0.99
C ARG A 85 -11.14 -4.14 -0.93
N GLU A 86 -10.90 -3.25 -1.89
CA GLU A 86 -9.62 -2.57 -2.04
C GLU A 86 -9.79 -1.06 -2.20
N PHE A 87 -8.79 -0.29 -1.76
CA PHE A 87 -8.68 1.14 -2.04
C PHE A 87 -7.21 1.53 -2.23
N LEU A 88 -6.97 2.70 -2.82
CA LEU A 88 -5.62 3.21 -3.01
C LEU A 88 -5.43 4.57 -2.34
N VAL A 89 -4.25 4.74 -1.77
CA VAL A 89 -3.75 6.02 -1.27
C VAL A 89 -2.39 6.30 -1.90
N GLN A 90 -2.13 7.56 -2.19
CA GLN A 90 -0.79 8.03 -2.56
C GLN A 90 -0.13 8.60 -1.32
N ASP A 91 1.12 8.20 -1.05
CA ASP A 91 1.92 8.76 0.03
C ASP A 91 2.45 10.18 -0.35
N PRO A 92 3.11 10.90 0.58
CA PRO A 92 3.60 12.26 0.31
C PRO A 92 4.59 12.36 -0.88
N ASP A 93 5.35 11.30 -1.16
CA ASP A 93 6.40 11.29 -2.19
C ASP A 93 5.89 10.78 -3.56
N GLY A 94 4.75 10.10 -3.58
CA GLY A 94 4.05 9.66 -4.78
C GLY A 94 3.83 8.16 -4.92
N TYR A 95 4.34 7.34 -3.99
CA TYR A 95 4.15 5.89 -4.01
C TYR A 95 2.68 5.52 -3.80
N LEU A 96 2.20 4.56 -4.57
CA LEU A 96 0.83 4.06 -4.44
C LEU A 96 0.80 2.84 -3.50
N LEU A 97 0.05 2.97 -2.42
CA LEU A 97 -0.25 1.89 -1.49
C LEU A 97 -1.68 1.39 -1.75
N ARG A 98 -1.83 0.10 -1.99
CA ARG A 98 -3.11 -0.57 -2.21
C ARG A 98 -3.44 -1.44 -1.02
N PHE A 99 -4.41 -1.02 -0.21
CA PHE A 99 -4.93 -1.85 0.88
C PHE A 99 -6.02 -2.75 0.33
N SER A 100 -5.94 -4.05 0.64
CA SER A 100 -6.79 -5.10 0.09
C SER A 100 -7.26 -6.00 1.22
N ALA A 101 -8.56 -6.23 1.32
CA ALA A 101 -9.14 -7.19 2.27
C ALA A 101 -9.98 -8.22 1.53
N LYS A 102 -9.71 -9.50 1.76
CA LYS A 102 -10.48 -10.59 1.16
C LYS A 102 -11.92 -10.60 1.68
N ILE A 103 -12.90 -10.62 0.77
CA ILE A 103 -14.34 -10.68 1.09
C ILE A 103 -14.98 -12.03 0.75
N GLY A 104 -14.29 -12.89 0.00
CA GLY A 104 -14.76 -14.24 -0.28
C GLY A 104 -14.15 -14.89 -1.51
N GLU A 105 -14.64 -16.07 -1.84
CA GLU A 105 -14.33 -16.80 -3.08
C GLU A 105 -15.62 -17.30 -3.71
N ARG A 106 -15.70 -17.26 -5.05
CA ARG A 106 -16.81 -17.87 -5.79
C ARG A 106 -16.29 -18.69 -6.96
N ARG A 107 -16.98 -19.77 -7.33
CA ARG A 107 -16.62 -20.58 -8.50
C ARG A 107 -17.06 -19.88 -9.77
N HIS A 108 -16.23 -19.94 -10.81
CA HIS A 108 -16.65 -19.55 -12.13
C HIS A 108 -17.77 -20.51 -12.57
N THR A 109 -18.96 -19.98 -12.87
CA THR A 109 -19.95 -20.78 -13.61
C THR A 109 -19.53 -20.69 -15.07
N THR A 110 -19.15 -21.82 -15.66
CA THR A 110 -18.88 -21.94 -17.09
C THR A 110 -20.16 -21.76 -17.88
#